data_AF-A0A850AA46-F1
#
_entry.id   AF-A0A850AA46-F1
#
_cell.length_a   1.000
_cell.length_b   1.000
_cell.length_c   1.000
_cell.angle_alpha   90.00
_cell.angle_beta   90.00
_cell.angle_gamma   90.00
#
_symmetry.space_group_name_H-M   'P 1'
#
loop_
_entity.id
_entity.type
_entity.pdbx_description
1 polymer ?
#
loop_
_entity_poly.entity_id
_entity_poly.type
_entity_poly.pdbx_seq_one_letter_code
_entity_poly.pdbx_strand_id
1 'polypeptide(L)'
;MATTSTLPRKRLPYVWDYDIDEAMFDAMLAGELTWGRLDRDWAAVRLLEYAPYPEIVQKLGFEALVEGWPRWRGRVRSNSVKRGLDFLTNWLPRQHSKLV
;
A
#
# COMPACT_ATOMS: atom_id res chain seq x y z
N MET A 1 -3.07 4.88 39.11
CA MET A 1 -3.97 4.41 38.05
C MET A 1 -3.78 5.31 36.85
N ALA A 2 -3.06 4.86 35.83
CA ALA A 2 -2.82 5.64 34.62
C ALA A 2 -4.03 5.50 33.70
N THR A 3 -4.70 6.61 33.40
CA THR A 3 -5.72 6.70 32.37
C THR A 3 -5.05 6.49 31.01
N THR A 4 -5.23 5.30 30.43
CA THR A 4 -4.88 5.01 29.05
C THR A 4 -5.66 5.98 28.16
N SER A 5 -4.96 6.88 27.49
CA SER A 5 -5.53 7.78 26.50
C SER A 5 -5.99 6.94 25.30
N THR A 6 -7.26 6.57 25.26
CA THR A 6 -7.87 5.87 24.13
C THR A 6 -8.30 6.89 23.08
N LEU A 7 -7.34 7.45 22.34
CA LEU A 7 -7.69 8.15 21.09
C LEU A 7 -8.28 7.13 20.11
N PRO A 8 -9.32 7.49 19.35
CA PRO A 8 -9.94 6.57 18.40
C PRO A 8 -8.93 6.16 17.34
N ARG A 9 -8.67 4.85 17.23
CA ARG A 9 -7.80 4.26 16.21
C ARG A 9 -8.50 4.41 14.85
N LYS A 10 -7.94 5.24 13.95
CA LYS A 10 -8.45 5.39 12.59
C LYS A 10 -8.27 4.05 11.86
N ARG A 11 -9.40 3.45 11.45
CA ARG A 11 -9.42 2.19 10.69
C ARG A 11 -9.44 2.49 9.20
N LEU A 12 -8.62 1.77 8.46
CA LEU A 12 -8.58 1.85 7.00
C LEU A 12 -9.62 0.88 6.41
N PRO A 13 -10.44 1.30 5.43
CA PRO A 13 -11.49 0.44 4.87
C PRO A 13 -10.98 -0.87 4.27
N TYR A 14 -9.70 -0.96 3.90
CA TYR A 14 -9.08 -2.13 3.25
C TYR A 14 -8.39 -3.10 4.23
N VAL A 15 -8.42 -2.84 5.53
CA VAL A 15 -7.96 -3.79 6.57
C VAL A 15 -9.08 -4.17 7.54
N TRP A 16 -10.34 -4.07 7.10
CA TRP A 16 -11.53 -4.35 7.90
C TRP A 16 -11.55 -5.75 8.55
N ASP A 17 -10.83 -6.70 7.97
CA ASP A 17 -10.67 -8.09 8.40
C ASP A 17 -9.50 -8.33 9.38
N TYR A 18 -8.75 -7.27 9.73
CA TYR A 18 -7.61 -7.35 10.65
C TYR A 18 -7.75 -6.34 11.80
N ASP A 19 -7.18 -6.68 12.96
CA ASP A 19 -7.01 -5.72 14.06
C ASP A 19 -5.74 -4.87 13.83
N ILE A 20 -5.76 -4.10 12.74
CA ILE A 20 -4.69 -3.21 12.30
C ILE A 20 -5.28 -1.80 12.17
N ASP A 21 -4.67 -0.83 12.85
CA ASP A 21 -4.99 0.58 12.66
C ASP A 21 -4.10 1.23 11.59
N GLU A 22 -4.40 2.47 11.25
CA GLU A 22 -3.63 3.21 10.24
C GLU A 22 -2.13 3.31 10.60
N ALA A 23 -1.79 3.58 11.87
CA ALA A 23 -0.40 3.72 12.29
C ALA A 23 0.39 2.40 12.13
N MET A 24 -0.20 1.27 12.52
CA MET A 24 0.40 -0.04 12.29
C MET A 24 0.54 -0.33 10.79
N PHE A 25 -0.49 -0.03 10.01
CA PHE A 25 -0.45 -0.26 8.56
C PHE A 25 0.65 0.57 7.88
N ASP A 26 0.77 1.85 8.25
CA ASP A 26 1.79 2.75 7.70
C ASP A 26 3.20 2.30 8.10
N ALA A 27 3.41 1.85 9.35
CA ALA A 27 4.67 1.26 9.79
C ALA A 27 5.02 -0.04 9.04
N MET A 28 4.01 -0.87 8.74
CA MET A 28 4.21 -2.06 7.90
C MET A 28 4.57 -1.68 6.46
N LEU A 29 3.92 -0.67 5.89
CA LEU A 29 4.21 -0.19 4.53
C LEU A 29 5.61 0.42 4.41
N ALA A 30 6.08 1.09 5.46
CA ALA A 30 7.45 1.57 5.61
C ALA A 30 8.48 0.43 5.78
N GLY A 31 8.04 -0.77 6.15
CA GLY A 31 8.91 -1.90 6.47
C GLY A 31 9.51 -1.85 7.87
N GLU A 32 8.98 -0.99 8.74
CA GLU A 32 9.40 -0.82 10.13
C GLU A 32 8.71 -1.83 11.07
N LEU A 33 7.57 -2.38 10.62
CA LEU A 33 6.79 -3.34 11.39
C LEU A 33 6.46 -4.57 10.54
N THR A 34 6.62 -5.75 11.15
CA THR A 34 6.03 -7.00 10.67
C THR A 34 5.09 -7.51 11.76
N TRP A 35 3.83 -7.78 11.42
CA TRP A 35 2.84 -8.30 12.37
C TRP A 35 2.49 -9.75 12.02
N GLY A 36 3.04 -10.69 12.79
CA GLY A 36 2.92 -12.12 12.48
C GLY A 36 3.59 -12.45 11.15
N ARG A 37 2.79 -12.81 10.13
CA ARG A 37 3.24 -13.06 8.74
C ARG A 37 2.97 -11.88 7.80
N LEU A 38 2.41 -10.79 8.31
CA LEU A 38 2.05 -9.63 7.51
C LEU A 38 3.25 -8.68 7.51
N ASP A 39 3.89 -8.56 6.37
CA ASP A 39 5.08 -7.74 6.14
C ASP A 39 4.77 -6.57 5.20
N ARG A 40 5.80 -5.84 4.80
CA ARG A 40 5.71 -4.73 3.84
C ARG A 40 5.06 -5.14 2.51
N ASP A 41 5.34 -6.34 2.01
CA ASP A 41 4.76 -6.79 0.74
C ASP A 41 3.27 -7.07 0.90
N TRP A 42 2.87 -7.64 2.03
CA TRP A 42 1.46 -7.81 2.34
C TRP A 42 0.73 -6.46 2.40
N ALA A 43 1.30 -5.47 3.11
CA ALA A 43 0.70 -4.14 3.24
C ALA A 43 0.60 -3.44 1.88
N ALA A 44 1.66 -3.49 1.07
CA ALA A 44 1.67 -2.91 -0.26
C ALA A 44 0.62 -3.56 -1.17
N VAL A 45 0.54 -4.89 -1.23
CA VAL A 45 -0.49 -5.59 -2.02
C VAL A 45 -1.89 -5.22 -1.55
N ARG A 46 -2.11 -5.14 -0.23
CA ARG A 46 -3.41 -4.76 0.34
C ARG A 46 -3.82 -3.34 -0.05
N LEU A 47 -2.89 -2.39 0.02
CA LEU A 47 -3.11 -1.02 -0.42
C LEU A 47 -3.48 -0.98 -1.92
N LEU A 48 -2.68 -1.64 -2.76
CA LEU A 48 -2.86 -1.60 -4.22
C LEU A 48 -4.16 -2.24 -4.70
N GLU A 49 -4.67 -3.24 -4.00
CA GLU A 49 -5.91 -3.92 -4.39
C GLU A 49 -7.18 -3.14 -4.05
N TYR A 50 -7.15 -2.37 -2.96
CA TYR A 50 -8.38 -1.90 -2.33
C TYR A 50 -8.43 -0.39 -2.08
N ALA A 51 -7.29 0.31 -2.08
CA ALA A 51 -7.25 1.74 -1.89
C ALA A 51 -7.45 2.51 -3.21
N PRO A 52 -8.06 3.70 -3.16
CA PRO A 52 -8.13 4.58 -4.33
C PRO A 52 -6.72 5.09 -4.68
N TYR A 53 -6.48 5.35 -5.97
CA TYR A 53 -5.15 5.77 -6.47
C TYR A 53 -4.52 6.97 -5.72
N PRO A 54 -5.25 8.05 -5.38
CA PRO A 54 -4.67 9.16 -4.61
C PRO A 54 -4.09 8.71 -3.26
N GLU A 55 -4.73 7.76 -2.60
CA GLU A 55 -4.25 7.23 -1.32
C GLU A 55 -3.04 6.30 -1.52
N ILE A 56 -3.02 5.52 -2.59
CA ILE A 56 -1.83 4.73 -2.99
C ILE A 56 -0.63 5.66 -3.12
N VAL A 57 -0.76 6.75 -3.89
CA VAL A 57 0.33 7.72 -4.10
C VAL A 57 0.71 8.41 -2.79
N GLN A 58 -0.26 8.79 -1.96
CA GLN A 58 0.02 9.45 -0.67
C GLN A 58 0.80 8.55 0.30
N LYS A 59 0.42 7.28 0.43
CA LYS A 59 1.01 6.36 1.42
C LYS A 59 2.30 5.70 0.93
N LEU A 60 2.36 5.33 -0.35
CA LEU A 60 3.48 4.58 -0.91
C LEU A 60 4.47 5.46 -1.67
N GLY A 61 3.98 6.52 -2.32
CA GLY A 61 4.76 7.28 -3.30
C GLY A 61 4.85 6.57 -4.65
N PHE A 62 5.00 7.34 -5.73
CA PHE A 62 5.07 6.78 -7.08
C PHE A 62 6.40 6.04 -7.33
N GLU A 63 7.51 6.53 -6.81
CA GLU A 63 8.82 5.88 -6.94
C GLU A 63 8.83 4.48 -6.32
N ALA A 64 8.42 4.36 -5.05
CA ALA A 64 8.35 3.06 -4.38
C ALA A 64 7.32 2.11 -5.02
N LEU A 65 6.27 2.66 -5.64
CA LEU A 65 5.34 1.88 -6.46
C LEU A 65 6.07 1.28 -7.67
N VAL A 66 6.81 2.08 -8.44
CA VAL A 66 7.57 1.60 -9.61
C VAL A 66 8.60 0.55 -9.21
N GLU A 67 9.36 0.80 -8.15
CA GLU A 67 10.39 -0.12 -7.66
C GLU A 67 9.81 -1.45 -7.14
N GLY A 68 8.71 -1.37 -6.37
CA GLY A 68 8.11 -2.54 -5.74
C GLY A 68 7.17 -3.33 -6.65
N TRP A 69 6.65 -2.72 -7.72
CA TRP A 69 5.62 -3.34 -8.58
C TRP A 69 6.01 -4.73 -9.13
N PRO A 70 7.23 -4.96 -9.66
CA PRO A 70 7.61 -6.28 -10.17
C PRO A 70 7.44 -7.41 -9.14
N ARG A 71 7.65 -7.11 -7.85
CA ARG A 71 7.51 -8.07 -6.75
C ARG A 71 6.06 -8.28 -6.32
N TRP A 72 5.24 -7.24 -6.35
CA TRP A 72 3.84 -7.29 -5.87
C TRP A 72 2.85 -7.73 -6.93
N ARG A 73 3.14 -7.50 -8.21
CA ARG A 73 2.25 -7.78 -9.34
C ARG A 73 1.68 -9.20 -9.33
N GLY A 74 2.50 -10.19 -8.99
CA GLY A 74 2.07 -11.60 -8.93
C GLY A 74 1.09 -11.91 -7.79
N ARG A 75 1.09 -11.09 -6.74
CA ARG A 75 0.26 -11.27 -5.53
C ARG A 75 -1.07 -10.52 -5.60
N VAL A 76 -1.17 -9.47 -6.42
CA VAL A 76 -2.44 -8.81 -6.76
C VAL A 76 -3.35 -9.81 -7.48
N ARG A 77 -4.64 -9.83 -7.14
CA ARG A 77 -5.64 -10.74 -7.71
C ARG A 77 -6.39 -10.09 -8.87
N SER A 78 -6.75 -8.81 -8.74
CA SER A 78 -7.52 -8.09 -9.75
C SER A 78 -6.72 -7.84 -11.04
N ASN A 79 -7.17 -8.42 -12.15
CA ASN A 79 -6.57 -8.18 -13.47
C ASN A 79 -6.76 -6.73 -13.96
N SER A 80 -7.81 -6.04 -13.51
CA SER A 80 -8.00 -4.63 -13.84
C SER A 80 -6.93 -3.76 -13.16
N VAL A 81 -6.70 -3.99 -11.85
CA VAL A 81 -5.65 -3.31 -11.08
C VAL A 81 -4.27 -3.59 -11.68
N LYS A 82 -3.96 -4.85 -12.01
CA LYS A 82 -2.70 -5.20 -12.68
C LYS A 82 -2.47 -4.38 -13.95
N ARG A 83 -3.47 -4.30 -14.83
CA ARG A 83 -3.36 -3.56 -16.09
C ARG A 83 -3.20 -2.06 -15.87
N GLY A 84 -3.93 -1.49 -14.93
CA GLY A 84 -3.79 -0.07 -14.56
C GLY A 84 -2.40 0.25 -14.01
N LEU A 85 -1.89 -0.58 -13.10
CA LEU A 85 -0.55 -0.41 -12.54
C LEU A 85 0.56 -0.72 -13.54
N ASP A 86 0.37 -1.69 -14.45
CA ASP A 86 1.31 -1.94 -15.55
C ASP A 86 1.44 -0.71 -16.47
N PHE A 87 0.33 -0.05 -16.77
CA PHE A 87 0.35 1.22 -17.50
C PHE A 87 1.12 2.30 -16.74
N LEU A 88 0.83 2.47 -15.45
CA LEU A 88 1.46 3.51 -14.64
C LEU A 88 2.96 3.28 -14.40
N THR A 89 3.38 2.05 -14.17
CA THR A 89 4.77 1.74 -13.75
C THR A 89 5.70 1.41 -14.90
N ASN A 90 5.18 0.85 -16.00
CA ASN A 90 6.01 0.46 -17.13
C ASN A 90 5.85 1.38 -18.33
N TRP A 91 4.62 1.77 -18.66
CA TRP A 91 4.37 2.54 -19.88
C TRP A 91 4.63 4.03 -19.67
N LEU A 92 4.06 4.61 -18.60
CA LEU A 92 4.14 6.06 -18.35
C LEU A 92 5.58 6.57 -18.19
N PRO A 93 6.47 5.95 -17.38
CA PRO A 93 7.83 6.46 -17.22
C PRO A 93 8.68 6.31 -18.49
N ARG A 94 8.37 5.31 -19.34
CA ARG A 94 9.06 5.08 -20.63
C ARG A 94 8.68 6.11 -21.69
N GLN A 95 7.42 6.54 -21.72
CA GLN A 95 6.91 7.47 -22.74
C GLN A 95 6.97 8.93 -22.29
N HIS A 96 6.89 9.19 -21.00
CA HIS A 96 6.83 10.53 -20.42
C HIS A 96 7.75 10.65 -19.20
N SER A 97 9.05 10.43 -19.41
CA SER A 97 10.06 10.53 -18.34
C SER A 97 10.17 11.89 -17.66
N LYS A 98 9.57 12.96 -18.23
CA LYS A 98 9.51 14.30 -17.61
C LYS A 98 8.40 14.44 -16.56
N LEU A 99 7.51 13.45 -16.43
CA LEU A 99 6.36 13.45 -15.50
C LEU A 99 6.60 12.59 -14.25
N VAL A 100 7.76 11.95 -14.18
CA VAL A 100 8.18 11.05 -13.10
C VAL A 100 9.44 11.62 -12.46
#